data_AF-A0A2A4RK58-F1
#
_entry.id   AF-A0A2A4RK58-F1
#
_cell.length_a   1.000
_cell.length_b   1.000
_cell.length_c   1.000
_cell.angle_alpha   90.00
_cell.angle_beta   90.00
_cell.angle_gamma   90.00
#
_symmetry.space_group_name_H-M   'P 1'
#
loop_
_entity.id
_entity.type
_entity.pdbx_description
1 polymer ?
#
loop_
_entity_poly.entity_id
_entity_poly.type
_entity_poly.pdbx_seq_one_letter_code
_entity_poly.pdbx_strand_id
1 'polypeptide(L)'
;MIKRLQIAIIFLLFSLFIGKLQAQLSADLPNPPTNLETVPLGSLVIPMDNSNQSVIAPFNLKAYGLVHALLLQDIPVKWVIKAGKIKDAIDFLRWPNEFILHL
;
A
#
# COMPACT_ATOMS: atom_id res chain seq x y z
N MET A 1 43.04 9.70 23.56
CA MET A 1 41.61 10.05 23.44
C MET A 1 40.99 9.63 22.10
N ILE A 2 41.63 9.92 20.96
CA ILE A 2 41.13 9.59 19.60
C ILE A 2 40.65 8.15 19.40
N LYS A 3 41.39 7.13 19.89
CA LYS A 3 41.06 5.71 19.65
C LYS A 3 39.74 5.28 20.31
N ARG A 4 39.39 5.85 21.47
CA ARG A 4 38.13 5.55 22.18
C ARG A 4 36.92 6.16 21.46
N LEU A 5 37.10 7.33 20.85
CA LEU A 5 36.07 8.00 20.06
C LEU A 5 35.77 7.26 18.75
N GLN A 6 36.81 6.79 18.06
CA GLN A 6 36.65 6.00 16.83
C GLN A 6 35.91 4.67 17.06
N ILE A 7 36.23 3.97 18.16
CA ILE A 7 35.53 2.73 18.54
C ILE A 7 34.04 3.02 18.80
N ALA A 8 33.72 4.09 19.54
CA ALA A 8 32.34 4.46 19.81
C ALA A 8 31.54 4.79 18.54
N ILE A 9 32.16 5.47 17.57
CA ILE A 9 31.54 5.78 16.27
C ILE A 9 31.28 4.50 15.46
N ILE A 10 32.24 3.57 15.43
CA ILE A 10 32.06 2.29 14.72
C ILE A 10 30.92 1.49 15.35
N PHE A 11 30.85 1.41 16.68
CA PHE A 11 29.74 0.75 17.37
C PHE A 11 28.37 1.40 17.09
N LEU A 12 28.32 2.74 17.04
CA LEU A 12 27.10 3.47 16.70
C LEU A 12 26.66 3.21 15.24
N LEU A 13 27.59 3.23 14.29
CA LEU A 13 27.29 2.95 12.89
C LEU A 13 26.87 1.49 12.69
N PHE A 14 27.49 0.56 13.42
CA PHE A 14 27.14 -0.86 13.40
C PHE A 14 25.74 -1.12 13.99
N SER A 15 25.38 -0.46 15.11
CA SER A 15 24.04 -0.62 15.70
C SER A 15 22.93 -0.05 14.80
N LEU A 16 23.19 1.07 14.11
CA LEU A 16 22.27 1.64 13.13
C LEU A 16 22.08 0.74 11.91
N PHE A 17 23.11 0.00 11.50
CA PHE A 17 23.01 -0.97 10.40
C PHE A 17 22.15 -2.19 10.78
N ILE A 18 22.34 -2.75 11.99
CA ILE A 18 21.54 -3.88 12.49
C ILE A 18 20.07 -3.49 12.69
N GLY A 19 19.79 -2.28 13.19
CA GLY A 19 18.42 -1.80 13.42
C GLY A 19 17.56 -1.77 12.14
N LYS A 20 18.16 -1.47 10.98
CA LYS A 20 17.45 -1.51 9.69
C LYS A 20 17.07 -2.93 9.26
N LEU A 21 17.89 -3.93 9.61
CA LEU A 21 17.60 -5.33 9.30
C LEU A 21 16.42 -5.86 10.12
N GLN A 22 16.30 -5.42 11.37
CA GLN A 22 15.22 -5.86 12.28
C GLN A 22 13.87 -5.18 12.01
N ALA A 23 13.86 -3.95 11.47
CA ALA A 23 12.62 -3.26 11.09
C ALA A 23 11.88 -3.92 9.90
N GLN A 24 12.57 -4.76 9.11
CA GLN A 24 11.94 -5.59 8.07
C GLN A 24 11.38 -6.91 8.64
N LEU A 25 11.65 -7.25 9.90
CA LEU A 25 11.23 -8.48 10.57
C LEU A 25 10.16 -8.25 11.64
N SER A 26 9.48 -7.10 11.64
CA SER A 26 8.31 -6.85 12.48
C SER A 26 7.12 -7.71 12.02
N ALA A 27 7.21 -9.01 12.28
CA ALA A 27 6.17 -10.01 12.13
C ALA A 27 5.29 -10.05 13.39
N ASP A 28 4.85 -8.88 13.86
CA ASP A 28 3.99 -8.80 15.05
C ASP A 28 2.65 -9.53 14.81
N LEU A 29 2.33 -9.77 13.53
CA LEU A 29 1.31 -10.71 13.09
C LEU A 29 1.88 -11.59 11.96
N PRO A 30 1.48 -12.87 11.87
CA PRO A 30 1.76 -13.68 10.70
C PRO A 30 1.22 -12.96 9.46
N ASN A 31 1.99 -12.97 8.37
CA ASN A 31 1.54 -12.37 7.13
C ASN A 31 0.21 -13.03 6.73
N PRO A 32 -0.84 -12.26 6.42
CA PRO A 32 -2.14 -12.85 6.10
C PRO A 32 -1.96 -13.82 4.93
N PRO A 33 -2.63 -14.99 4.95
CA PRO A 33 -2.56 -15.92 3.84
C PRO A 33 -3.06 -15.23 2.57
N THR A 34 -2.40 -15.50 1.45
CA THR A 34 -2.80 -14.94 0.17
C THR A 34 -4.20 -15.44 -0.18
N ASN A 35 -5.16 -14.52 -0.27
CA ASN A 35 -6.50 -14.78 -0.80
C ASN A 35 -6.58 -14.27 -2.25
N LEU A 36 -6.34 -15.16 -3.21
CA LEU A 36 -6.45 -14.80 -4.63
C LEU A 36 -7.92 -14.84 -5.03
N GLU A 37 -8.42 -13.70 -5.48
CA GLU A 37 -9.76 -13.56 -6.02
C GLU A 37 -9.70 -13.06 -7.46
N THR A 38 -10.57 -13.60 -8.31
CA THR A 38 -10.75 -13.09 -9.67
C THR A 38 -11.70 -11.89 -9.63
N VAL A 39 -11.23 -10.77 -10.18
CA VAL A 39 -12.10 -9.60 -10.43
C VAL A 39 -12.88 -9.86 -11.72
N PRO A 40 -14.22 -9.84 -11.70
CA PRO A 40 -15.02 -10.03 -12.90
C PRO A 40 -14.66 -9.03 -13.99
N LEU A 41 -14.65 -9.50 -15.23
CA LEU A 41 -14.55 -8.63 -16.39
C LEU A 41 -15.69 -7.59 -16.32
N GLY A 42 -15.36 -6.30 -16.43
CA GLY A 42 -16.35 -5.23 -16.27
C GLY A 42 -16.43 -4.56 -14.88
N SER A 43 -15.56 -4.91 -13.91
CA SER A 43 -15.41 -4.18 -12.61
C SER A 43 -14.63 -2.84 -12.62
N LEU A 44 -15.23 -1.71 -12.24
CA LEU A 44 -14.58 -0.39 -12.34
C LEU A 44 -13.39 -0.19 -11.38
N VAL A 45 -12.37 0.54 -11.83
CA VAL A 45 -11.27 1.02 -10.98
C VAL A 45 -11.53 2.45 -10.55
N ILE A 46 -11.61 2.66 -9.23
CA ILE A 46 -11.65 4.00 -8.65
C ILE A 46 -10.19 4.44 -8.42
N PRO A 47 -9.67 5.44 -9.15
CA PRO A 47 -8.30 5.91 -8.93
C PRO A 47 -8.19 6.56 -7.55
N MET A 48 -7.15 6.22 -6.80
CA MET A 48 -6.83 6.82 -5.50
C MET A 48 -5.65 7.79 -5.61
N ASP A 49 -5.73 8.72 -6.54
CA ASP A 49 -4.67 9.70 -6.78
C ASP A 49 -4.81 10.94 -5.88
N ASN A 50 -3.70 11.39 -5.32
CA ASN A 50 -3.67 12.55 -4.43
C ASN A 50 -3.92 13.88 -5.16
N SER A 51 -3.90 13.90 -6.50
CA SER A 51 -4.03 15.12 -7.29
C SER A 51 -5.50 15.51 -7.50
N ASN A 52 -6.35 14.55 -7.84
CA ASN A 52 -7.73 14.78 -8.23
C ASN A 52 -8.74 14.37 -7.14
N GLN A 53 -8.38 13.37 -6.31
CA GLN A 53 -9.28 12.85 -5.29
C GLN A 53 -9.17 13.55 -3.93
N SER A 54 -8.15 14.38 -3.74
CA SER A 54 -8.01 15.15 -2.51
C SER A 54 -8.97 16.34 -2.50
N VAL A 55 -9.67 16.51 -1.38
CA VAL A 55 -10.37 17.76 -1.03
C VAL A 55 -9.50 18.55 -0.04
N ILE A 56 -8.90 17.85 0.91
CA ILE A 56 -7.90 18.36 1.84
C ILE A 56 -6.77 17.33 1.89
N ALA A 57 -5.54 17.76 1.59
CA ALA A 57 -4.38 16.88 1.63
C ALA A 57 -4.12 16.38 3.07
N PRO A 58 -3.68 15.12 3.27
CA PRO A 58 -3.26 14.15 2.25
C PRO A 58 -4.31 13.08 1.90
N PHE A 59 -5.61 13.34 2.13
CA PHE A 59 -6.63 12.29 2.05
C PHE A 59 -7.51 12.35 0.79
N ASN A 60 -7.75 11.19 0.16
CA ASN A 60 -8.53 11.04 -1.07
C ASN A 60 -10.05 11.01 -0.81
N LEU A 61 -10.57 12.05 -0.14
CA LEU A 61 -11.96 12.12 0.33
C LEU A 61 -13.00 11.88 -0.79
N LYS A 62 -12.74 12.32 -2.03
CA LYS A 62 -13.70 12.11 -3.14
C LYS A 62 -13.85 10.63 -3.48
N ALA A 63 -12.75 9.88 -3.53
CA ALA A 63 -12.77 8.45 -3.80
C ALA A 63 -13.54 7.69 -2.70
N TYR A 64 -13.31 8.02 -1.43
CA TYR A 64 -14.05 7.41 -0.32
C TYR A 64 -15.54 7.80 -0.32
N GLY A 65 -15.88 9.04 -0.68
CA GLY A 65 -17.25 9.47 -0.86
C GLY A 65 -17.98 8.68 -1.96
N LEU A 66 -17.29 8.40 -3.08
CA LEU A 66 -17.81 7.54 -4.13
C LEU A 66 -18.00 6.10 -3.64
N VAL A 67 -17.01 5.51 -2.97
CA VAL A 67 -17.13 4.16 -2.39
C VAL A 67 -18.34 4.08 -1.46
N HIS A 68 -18.51 5.08 -0.58
CA HIS A 68 -19.66 5.15 0.31
C HIS A 68 -20.99 5.23 -0.45
N ALA A 69 -21.08 6.07 -1.48
CA ALA A 69 -22.28 6.18 -2.31
C ALA A 69 -22.62 4.87 -3.05
N LEU A 70 -21.62 4.14 -3.55
CA LEU A 70 -21.81 2.83 -4.20
C LEU A 70 -22.33 1.80 -3.20
N LEU A 71 -21.73 1.73 -2.01
CA LEU A 71 -22.15 0.81 -0.96
C LEU A 71 -23.57 1.10 -0.45
N LEU A 72 -23.97 2.37 -0.40
CA LEU A 72 -25.36 2.76 -0.08
C LEU A 72 -26.38 2.31 -1.14
N GLN A 73 -25.95 1.90 -2.32
CA GLN A 73 -26.79 1.41 -3.42
C GLN A 73 -26.59 -0.09 -3.65
N ASP A 74 -26.01 -0.81 -2.68
CA ASP A 74 -25.69 -2.23 -2.76
C ASP A 74 -24.78 -2.60 -3.95
N ILE A 75 -24.01 -1.63 -4.47
CA ILE A 75 -23.04 -1.88 -5.53
C ILE A 75 -21.75 -2.41 -4.88
N PRO A 76 -21.25 -3.60 -5.29
CA PRO A 76 -20.11 -4.22 -4.66
C PRO A 76 -18.81 -3.46 -4.94
N VAL A 77 -18.02 -3.23 -3.89
CA VAL A 77 -16.68 -2.63 -3.98
C VAL A 77 -15.67 -3.56 -3.34
N LYS A 78 -14.51 -3.76 -3.97
CA LYS A 78 -13.40 -4.57 -3.44
C LYS A 78 -12.10 -3.80 -3.46
N TRP A 79 -11.29 -4.02 -2.42
CA TRP A 79 -9.90 -3.57 -2.37
C TRP A 79 -9.01 -4.58 -3.11
N VAL A 80 -8.26 -4.11 -4.11
CA VAL A 80 -7.37 -4.95 -4.92
C VAL A 80 -5.93 -4.61 -4.59
N ILE A 81 -5.19 -5.58 -4.06
CA ILE A 81 -3.78 -5.43 -3.67
C ILE A 81 -3.02 -6.66 -4.16
N LYS A 82 -1.89 -6.45 -4.82
CA LYS A 82 -0.97 -7.51 -5.22
C LYS A 82 -0.45 -8.25 -3.99
N ALA A 83 -0.67 -9.56 -3.97
CA ALA A 83 -0.16 -10.43 -2.93
C ALA A 83 1.37 -10.31 -2.79
N GLY A 84 1.85 -10.23 -1.55
CA GLY A 84 3.28 -10.12 -1.25
C GLY A 84 3.92 -8.80 -1.67
N LYS A 85 3.14 -7.76 -1.99
CA LYS A 85 3.73 -6.44 -2.26
C LYS A 85 4.44 -5.93 -1.01
N ILE A 86 5.59 -5.29 -1.20
CA ILE A 86 6.24 -4.53 -0.13
C ILE A 86 5.39 -3.29 0.20
N LYS A 87 5.54 -2.76 1.42
CA LYS A 87 4.89 -1.52 1.83
C LYS A 87 5.17 -0.41 0.81
N ASP A 88 4.14 0.38 0.49
CA ASP A 88 4.17 1.52 -0.43
C ASP A 88 4.50 1.19 -1.90
N ALA A 89 4.68 -0.08 -2.27
CA ALA A 89 4.73 -0.48 -3.67
C ALA A 89 3.36 -0.35 -4.35
N ILE A 90 3.37 -0.34 -5.69
CA ILE A 90 2.17 -0.30 -6.53
C ILE A 90 1.22 -1.45 -6.18
N ASP A 91 -0.05 -1.14 -5.96
CA ASP A 91 -1.09 -2.12 -5.60
C ASP A 91 -1.36 -3.11 -6.72
N PHE A 92 -1.51 -2.65 -7.96
CA PHE A 92 -1.65 -3.49 -9.15
C PHE A 92 -1.27 -2.71 -10.40
N LEU A 93 -0.87 -3.42 -11.46
CA LEU A 93 -0.60 -2.83 -12.77
C LEU A 93 -1.81 -3.08 -13.68
N ARG A 94 -2.13 -2.13 -14.56
CA ARG A 94 -3.11 -2.32 -15.63
C ARG A 94 -2.55 -3.36 -16.62
N TRP A 95 -3.23 -4.50 -16.78
CA TRP A 95 -2.99 -5.46 -17.85
C TRP A 95 -3.56 -4.91 -19.18
N PRO A 96 -2.97 -5.18 -20.37
CA PRO A 96 -2.92 -4.16 -21.41
C PRO A 96 -4.21 -3.83 -22.17
N ASN A 97 -5.35 -4.53 -22.06
CA ASN A 97 -6.37 -4.45 -23.13
C ASN A 97 -7.84 -4.24 -22.74
N GLU A 98 -8.26 -4.15 -21.48
CA GLU A 98 -9.70 -4.10 -21.19
C GLU A 98 -10.06 -2.89 -20.34
N PHE A 99 -10.73 -1.93 -20.99
CA PHE A 99 -11.47 -0.88 -20.31
C PHE A 99 -12.61 -1.53 -19.55
N ILE A 100 -12.81 -1.03 -18.36
CA ILE A 100 -13.92 -1.47 -17.57
C ILE A 100 -14.97 -0.35 -17.59
N LEU A 101 -16.13 -0.62 -18.20
CA LEU A 101 -17.35 0.18 -18.16
C LEU A 101 -18.57 -0.73 -18.38
N HIS A 102 -19.56 -0.69 -17.48
CA HIS A 102 -20.94 -0.33 -17.82
C HIS A 102 -21.70 0.11 -16.56
N LEU A 103 -22.64 1.05 -16.76
CA LEU A 103 -23.59 1.58 -15.77
C LEU A 103 -24.46 0.48 -15.15
#